data_AF-A0A519H0L8-F1
#
_entry.id   AF-A0A519H0L8-F1
#
_cell.length_a   1.000
_cell.length_b   1.000
_cell.length_c   1.000
_cell.angle_alpha   90.00
_cell.angle_beta   90.00
_cell.angle_gamma   90.00
#
_symmetry.space_group_name_H-M   'P 1'
#
loop_
_entity.id
_entity.type
_entity.pdbx_description
1 polymer ?
#
loop_
_entity_poly.entity_id
_entity_poly.type
_entity_poly.pdbx_seq_one_letter_code
_entity_poly.pdbx_strand_id
1 'polypeptide(L)'
;MTQSAPAATGDPVTGGISKKGLSAGTVGMIGAVVIGISTIAPAYTLTASLGPTVSAVGVQVPAVILVGFIPMLLVAFGYRELNRVMPDSGTSFTWGVRAFGPWIGWMTGWGLVAATVIVLSNLAGIAVDFLFLLISQLTGQEGIADLAANPFI
;
A
#
# COMPACT_ATOMS: atom_id res chain seq x y z
N MET A 1 15.49 4.55 57.73
CA MET A 1 14.27 4.93 56.97
C MET A 1 14.42 6.38 56.61
N THR A 2 14.40 6.89 55.38
CA THR A 2 14.09 6.35 54.06
C THR A 2 14.57 7.41 53.05
N GLN A 3 15.18 6.94 51.97
CA GLN A 3 15.56 7.67 50.77
C GLN A 3 14.33 8.37 50.16
N SER A 4 14.43 9.66 49.79
CA SER A 4 13.40 10.35 48.99
C SER A 4 14.02 10.78 47.67
N ALA A 5 13.60 10.12 46.60
CA ALA A 5 13.99 10.39 45.22
C ALA A 5 13.46 11.77 44.75
N PRO A 6 14.14 12.48 43.85
CA PRO A 6 13.56 13.64 43.20
C PRO A 6 12.47 13.17 42.22
N ALA A 7 11.30 13.81 42.32
CA ALA A 7 10.14 13.57 41.49
C ALA A 7 10.48 13.75 40.01
N ALA A 8 10.06 12.78 39.19
CA ALA A 8 10.03 12.92 37.75
C ALA A 8 9.15 14.13 37.40
N THR A 9 9.78 15.22 36.96
CA THR A 9 9.10 16.34 36.33
C THR A 9 8.43 15.82 35.07
N GLY A 10 7.11 15.67 35.12
CA GLY A 10 6.30 15.44 33.94
C GLY A 10 6.49 16.61 32.98
N ASP A 11 7.04 16.30 31.80
CA ASP A 11 7.03 17.25 30.70
C ASP A 11 5.57 17.59 30.38
N PRO A 12 5.20 18.87 30.30
CA PRO A 12 3.89 19.24 29.81
C PRO A 12 3.83 18.78 28.37
N VAL A 13 2.85 17.92 28.06
CA VAL A 13 2.47 17.53 26.70
C VAL A 13 1.93 18.77 25.99
N THR A 14 2.84 19.66 25.65
CA THR A 14 2.62 20.72 24.67
C THR A 14 2.63 20.00 23.34
N GLY A 15 1.50 20.02 22.63
CA GLY A 15 1.29 19.43 21.32
C GLY A 15 2.21 20.04 20.25
N GLY A 16 3.50 19.81 20.38
CA GLY A 16 4.50 20.07 19.37
C GLY A 16 4.32 19.04 18.28
N ILE A 17 3.94 19.51 17.10
CA ILE A 17 4.15 18.79 15.85
C ILE A 17 5.60 18.33 15.86
N SER A 18 5.80 17.05 16.17
CA SER A 18 7.12 16.43 16.08
C SER A 18 7.64 16.75 14.69
N LYS A 19 8.90 17.20 14.58
CA LYS A 19 9.63 17.35 13.32
C LYS A 19 9.80 15.97 12.67
N LYS A 20 8.70 15.34 12.31
CA LYS A 20 8.62 14.01 11.71
C LYS A 20 8.20 14.21 10.27
N GLY A 21 9.20 14.52 9.47
CA GLY A 21 9.09 14.76 8.04
C GLY A 21 10.49 14.82 7.46
N LEU A 22 10.60 14.54 6.16
CA LEU A 22 11.85 14.67 5.42
C LEU A 22 12.44 16.07 5.64
N SER A 23 13.76 16.20 5.78
CA SER A 23 14.41 17.52 5.81
C SER A 23 13.95 18.34 4.60
N ALA A 24 13.61 19.61 4.84
CA ALA A 24 13.07 20.48 3.79
C ALA A 24 14.02 20.49 2.58
N GLY A 25 13.50 20.14 1.40
CA GLY A 25 14.26 20.10 0.15
C GLY A 25 15.00 18.80 -0.18
N THR A 26 14.94 17.76 0.65
CA THR A 26 15.65 16.48 0.38
C THR A 26 15.03 15.67 -0.77
N VAL A 27 13.71 15.78 -1.00
CA VAL A 27 13.03 15.18 -2.16
C VAL A 27 12.25 16.29 -2.87
N GLY A 28 12.72 16.68 -4.06
CA GLY A 28 11.98 17.58 -4.94
C GLY A 28 10.78 16.90 -5.61
N MET A 29 9.98 17.66 -6.36
CA MET A 29 8.80 17.15 -7.08
C MET A 29 9.12 15.91 -7.93
N ILE A 30 10.26 15.94 -8.66
CA ILE A 30 10.69 14.82 -9.51
C ILE A 30 10.96 13.57 -8.66
N GLY A 31 11.67 13.71 -7.53
CA GLY A 31 11.94 12.58 -6.64
C GLY A 31 10.67 11.99 -6.05
N ALA A 32 9.70 12.84 -5.66
CA ALA A 32 8.41 12.39 -5.16
C ALA A 32 7.60 11.64 -6.24
N VAL A 33 7.62 12.13 -7.49
CA VAL A 33 6.98 11.47 -8.64
C VAL A 33 7.63 10.13 -8.92
N VAL A 34 8.96 10.03 -8.92
CA VAL A 34 9.66 8.76 -9.15
C VAL A 34 9.36 7.74 -8.05
N ILE A 35 9.33 8.15 -6.78
CA ILE A 35 8.95 7.28 -5.66
C ILE A 35 7.51 6.77 -5.84
N GLY A 36 6.58 7.66 -6.25
CA GLY A 36 5.18 7.29 -6.51
C GLY A 36 5.00 6.34 -7.69
N ILE A 37 5.68 6.62 -8.81
CA ILE A 37 5.63 5.75 -9.99
C ILE A 37 6.24 4.38 -9.69
N SER A 38 7.35 4.35 -8.94
CA SER A 38 8.02 3.10 -8.54
C SER A 38 7.12 2.24 -7.65
N THR A 39 6.41 2.83 -6.70
CA THR A 39 5.49 2.09 -5.80
C THR A 39 4.25 1.57 -6.51
N ILE A 40 3.74 2.27 -7.51
CA ILE A 40 2.58 1.82 -8.30
C ILE A 40 3.00 0.80 -9.38
N ALA A 41 4.24 0.88 -9.89
CA ALA A 41 4.78 0.04 -10.96
C ALA A 41 3.77 -0.21 -12.10
N PRO A 42 3.26 0.85 -12.77
CA PRO A 42 2.09 0.76 -13.64
C PRO A 42 2.25 -0.26 -14.79
N ALA A 43 3.47 -0.41 -15.33
CA ALA A 43 3.75 -1.40 -16.36
C ALA A 43 3.59 -2.85 -15.87
N TYR A 44 4.02 -3.14 -14.63
CA TYR A 44 3.92 -4.47 -14.04
C TYR A 44 2.45 -4.79 -13.73
N THR A 45 1.75 -3.88 -13.05
CA THR A 45 0.33 -4.08 -12.70
C THR A 45 -0.56 -4.21 -13.94
N LEU A 46 -0.29 -3.44 -15.01
CA LEU A 46 -1.01 -3.60 -16.27
C LEU A 46 -0.75 -4.99 -16.88
N THR A 47 0.50 -5.42 -16.98
CA THR A 47 0.83 -6.73 -17.54
C THR A 47 0.16 -7.87 -16.74
N ALA A 48 0.19 -7.79 -15.41
CA ALA A 48 -0.44 -8.79 -14.54
C ALA A 48 -1.97 -8.80 -14.62
N SER A 49 -2.61 -7.63 -14.75
CA SER A 49 -4.08 -7.51 -14.77
C SER A 49 -4.71 -7.67 -16.15
N LEU A 50 -3.96 -7.44 -17.23
CA LEU A 50 -4.47 -7.54 -18.60
C LEU A 50 -4.96 -8.95 -18.93
N GLY A 51 -4.23 -10.00 -18.54
CA GLY A 51 -4.62 -11.40 -18.82
C GLY A 51 -6.02 -11.74 -18.29
N PRO A 52 -6.28 -11.61 -16.97
CA PRO A 52 -7.60 -11.84 -16.39
C PRO A 52 -8.68 -10.88 -16.89
N THR A 53 -8.33 -9.63 -17.22
CA THR A 53 -9.32 -8.66 -17.71
C THR A 53 -9.75 -9.00 -19.15
N VAL A 54 -8.81 -9.36 -20.02
CA VAL A 54 -9.09 -9.77 -21.41
C VAL A 54 -9.93 -11.04 -21.42
N SER A 55 -9.70 -12.00 -20.51
CA SER A 55 -10.52 -13.21 -20.47
C SER A 55 -11.98 -12.95 -20.06
N ALA A 56 -12.25 -11.92 -19.25
CA ALA A 56 -13.60 -11.59 -18.78
C ALA A 56 -14.38 -10.67 -19.74
N VAL A 57 -13.74 -9.65 -20.33
CA VAL A 57 -14.40 -8.60 -21.13
C VAL A 57 -13.90 -8.48 -22.58
N GLY A 58 -12.90 -9.29 -22.96
CA GLY A 58 -12.43 -9.41 -24.34
C GLY A 58 -12.03 -8.07 -24.96
N VAL A 59 -12.73 -7.65 -26.01
CA VAL A 59 -12.45 -6.44 -26.78
C VAL A 59 -12.78 -5.14 -26.04
N GLN A 60 -13.56 -5.21 -24.94
CA GLN A 60 -14.00 -4.04 -24.17
C GLN A 60 -13.02 -3.63 -23.06
N VAL A 61 -11.85 -4.29 -22.96
CA VAL A 61 -10.80 -3.98 -21.96
C VAL A 61 -10.44 -2.49 -21.89
N PRO A 62 -10.24 -1.75 -23.00
CA PRO A 62 -9.93 -0.32 -22.93
C PRO A 62 -11.06 0.51 -22.30
N ALA A 63 -12.31 0.15 -22.55
CA ALA A 63 -13.46 0.84 -21.97
C ALA A 63 -13.56 0.61 -20.46
N VAL A 64 -13.30 -0.62 -19.99
CA VAL A 64 -13.30 -0.95 -18.55
C VAL A 64 -12.17 -0.23 -17.81
N ILE A 65 -10.98 -0.14 -18.41
CA ILE A 65 -9.84 0.62 -17.85
C ILE A 65 -10.22 2.11 -17.71
N LEU A 66 -10.86 2.70 -18.72
CA LEU A 66 -11.30 4.10 -18.67
C LEU A 66 -12.38 4.32 -17.60
N VAL A 67 -13.34 3.40 -17.46
CA VAL A 67 -14.36 3.49 -16.40
C VAL A 67 -13.72 3.37 -15.02
N GLY A 68 -12.76 2.47 -14.83
CA GLY A 68 -12.02 2.33 -13.58
C GLY A 68 -11.11 3.52 -13.24
N PHE A 69 -10.68 4.27 -14.25
CA PHE A 69 -9.86 5.47 -14.08
C PHE A 69 -10.62 6.63 -13.43
N ILE A 70 -11.92 6.79 -13.72
CA ILE A 70 -12.76 7.87 -13.18
C ILE A 70 -12.78 7.91 -11.64
N PRO A 71 -13.13 6.83 -10.92
CA PRO A 71 -13.14 6.87 -9.45
C PRO A 71 -11.75 7.10 -8.88
N MET A 72 -10.70 6.53 -9.50
CA MET A 72 -9.32 6.74 -9.04
C MET A 72 -8.87 8.20 -9.19
N LEU A 73 -9.30 8.89 -10.26
CA LEU A 73 -9.07 10.32 -10.44
C LEU A 73 -9.74 11.16 -9.34
N LEU A 74 -11.00 10.85 -9.00
CA LEU A 74 -11.72 11.55 -7.94
C LEU A 74 -11.01 11.41 -6.59
N VAL A 75 -10.55 10.20 -6.28
CA VAL A 75 -9.75 9.92 -5.09
C VAL A 75 -8.44 10.70 -5.12
N ALA A 76 -7.73 10.74 -6.26
CA ALA A 76 -6.49 11.49 -6.42
C ALA A 76 -6.68 13.00 -6.19
N PHE A 77 -7.78 13.59 -6.68
CA PHE A 77 -8.10 14.99 -6.40
C PHE A 77 -8.42 15.24 -4.91
N GLY A 78 -9.14 14.32 -4.26
CA GLY A 78 -9.40 14.39 -2.83
C GLY A 78 -8.11 14.37 -2.01
N TYR A 79 -7.20 13.42 -2.30
CA TYR A 79 -5.89 13.37 -1.66
C TYR A 79 -5.05 14.62 -1.94
N ARG A 80 -5.08 15.14 -3.17
CA ARG A 80 -4.35 16.36 -3.54
C ARG A 80 -4.79 17.57 -2.72
N GLU A 81 -6.10 17.79 -2.59
CA GLU A 81 -6.64 18.93 -1.85
C GLU A 81 -6.37 18.80 -0.35
N LEU A 82 -6.53 17.58 0.17
CA LEU A 82 -6.26 17.31 1.58
C LEU A 82 -4.75 17.43 1.91
N ASN A 83 -3.86 17.09 0.98
CA ASN A 83 -2.41 17.31 1.11
C ASN A 83 -2.01 18.78 1.06
N ARG A 84 -2.80 19.61 0.37
CA ARG A 84 -2.58 21.05 0.30
C ARG A 84 -2.92 21.74 1.62
N VAL A 85 -3.96 21.26 2.31
CA VAL A 85 -4.44 21.85 3.58
C VAL A 85 -3.67 21.29 4.78
N MET A 86 -3.29 20.00 4.76
CA MET A 86 -2.55 19.34 5.84
C MET A 86 -1.32 18.61 5.28
N PRO A 87 -0.16 19.29 5.16
CA PRO A 87 1.09 18.66 4.71
C PRO A 87 1.72 17.83 5.85
N ASP A 88 1.03 16.79 6.29
CA ASP A 88 1.54 15.84 7.27
C ASP A 88 2.19 14.65 6.57
N SER A 89 3.44 14.34 6.94
CA SER A 89 4.23 13.21 6.39
C SER A 89 3.76 11.83 6.88
N GLY A 90 2.52 11.67 7.33
CA GLY A 90 2.07 10.49 8.08
C GLY A 90 0.60 10.08 7.90
N THR A 91 0.39 9.13 6.98
CA THR A 91 -0.65 8.09 6.89
C THR A 91 -2.13 8.51 6.81
N SER A 92 -2.92 7.77 6.02
CA SER A 92 -4.38 7.90 5.89
C SER A 92 -5.11 7.84 7.25
N PHE A 93 -4.49 7.23 8.27
CA PHE A 93 -4.96 7.20 9.65
C PHE A 93 -5.01 8.61 10.28
N THR A 94 -3.93 9.41 10.18
CA THR A 94 -3.90 10.76 10.78
C THR A 94 -4.96 11.67 10.15
N TRP A 95 -5.17 11.51 8.84
CA TRP A 95 -6.12 12.27 8.07
C TRP A 95 -7.56 11.86 8.42
N GLY A 96 -7.80 10.56 8.52
CA GLY A 96 -9.10 10.00 8.96
C GLY A 96 -9.45 10.39 10.39
N VAL A 97 -8.49 10.32 11.32
CA VAL A 97 -8.70 10.74 12.73
C VAL A 97 -9.03 12.23 12.83
N ARG A 98 -8.29 13.09 12.11
CA ARG A 98 -8.48 14.54 12.19
C ARG A 98 -9.72 15.05 11.46
N ALA A 99 -10.07 14.46 10.32
CA ALA A 99 -11.21 14.91 9.50
C ALA A 99 -12.56 14.36 9.98
N PHE A 100 -12.60 13.12 10.50
CA PHE A 100 -13.85 12.42 10.81
C PHE A 100 -13.93 11.85 12.23
N GLY A 101 -12.84 11.94 13.01
CA GLY A 101 -12.78 11.49 14.39
C GLY A 101 -12.08 10.14 14.60
N PRO A 102 -11.79 9.77 15.86
CA PRO A 102 -10.91 8.64 16.21
C PRO A 102 -11.37 7.28 15.68
N TRP A 103 -12.69 7.08 15.60
CA TRP A 103 -13.29 5.81 15.18
C TRP A 103 -13.08 5.52 13.69
N ILE A 104 -13.24 6.54 12.84
CA ILE A 104 -13.03 6.42 11.38
C ILE A 104 -11.55 6.28 11.06
N GLY A 105 -10.69 6.96 11.82
CA GLY A 105 -9.25 6.71 11.77
C GLY A 105 -8.88 5.26 12.09
N TRP A 106 -9.42 4.71 13.18
CA TRP A 106 -9.24 3.30 13.56
C TRP A 106 -9.67 2.33 12.46
N MET A 107 -10.85 2.54 11.86
CA MET A 107 -11.30 1.75 10.72
C MET A 107 -10.39 1.89 9.50
N THR A 108 -9.89 3.09 9.21
CA THR A 108 -8.97 3.33 8.09
C THR A 108 -7.65 2.57 8.30
N GLY A 109 -7.15 2.51 9.54
CA GLY A 109 -5.97 1.73 9.89
C GLY A 109 -6.18 0.23 9.69
N TRP A 110 -7.27 -0.32 10.23
CA TRP A 110 -7.61 -1.74 10.02
C TRP A 110 -7.89 -2.08 8.57
N GLY A 111 -8.54 -1.19 7.82
CA GLY A 111 -8.79 -1.36 6.40
C GLY A 111 -7.49 -1.44 5.59
N LEU A 112 -6.51 -0.59 5.89
CA LEU A 112 -5.19 -0.64 5.26
C LEU A 112 -4.44 -1.95 5.57
N VAL A 113 -4.48 -2.39 6.83
CA VAL A 113 -3.85 -3.66 7.24
C VAL A 113 -4.52 -4.83 6.52
N ALA A 114 -5.85 -4.93 6.57
CA ALA A 114 -6.59 -6.00 5.90
C ALA A 114 -6.34 -6.00 4.38
N ALA A 115 -6.37 -4.83 3.73
CA ALA A 115 -6.08 -4.70 2.31
C ALA A 115 -4.65 -5.18 1.99
N THR A 116 -3.66 -4.79 2.80
CA THR A 116 -2.27 -5.21 2.58
C THR A 116 -2.08 -6.71 2.78
N VAL A 117 -2.72 -7.30 3.80
CA VAL A 117 -2.70 -8.74 4.03
C VAL A 117 -3.30 -9.49 2.84
N ILE A 118 -4.49 -9.08 2.37
CA ILE A 118 -5.16 -9.71 1.23
C ILE A 118 -4.29 -9.61 -0.04
N VAL A 119 -3.69 -8.43 -0.30
CA VAL A 119 -2.83 -8.22 -1.46
C VAL A 119 -1.57 -9.09 -1.39
N LEU A 120 -0.89 -9.13 -0.25
CA LEU A 120 0.30 -9.95 -0.07
C LEU A 120 0.00 -11.45 -0.13
N SER A 121 -1.15 -11.89 0.39
CA SER A 121 -1.60 -13.28 0.27
C SER A 121 -1.80 -13.69 -1.19
N ASN A 122 -2.44 -12.84 -2.00
CA ASN A 122 -2.62 -13.13 -3.43
C ASN A 122 -1.27 -13.17 -4.17
N LEU A 123 -0.40 -12.18 -3.91
CA LEU A 123 0.93 -12.12 -4.52
C LEU A 123 1.80 -13.32 -4.12
N ALA A 124 1.69 -13.79 -2.87
CA ALA A 124 2.41 -14.97 -2.41
C ALA A 124 1.98 -16.24 -3.16
N GLY A 125 0.68 -16.43 -3.42
CA GLY A 125 0.19 -17.57 -4.22
C GLY A 125 0.81 -17.59 -5.62
N ILE A 126 0.68 -16.47 -6.34
CA ILE A 126 1.26 -16.33 -7.69
C ILE A 126 2.79 -16.51 -7.66
N ALA A 127 3.48 -15.98 -6.64
CA ALA A 127 4.93 -16.12 -6.52
C ALA A 127 5.36 -17.58 -6.30
N VAL A 128 4.61 -18.35 -5.53
CA VAL A 128 4.85 -19.79 -5.33
C VAL A 128 4.67 -20.53 -6.66
N ASP A 129 3.60 -20.26 -7.40
CA ASP A 129 3.36 -20.87 -8.71
C ASP A 129 4.55 -20.61 -9.66
N PHE A 130 5.00 -19.35 -9.78
CA PHE A 130 6.15 -19.01 -10.62
C PHE A 130 7.47 -19.61 -10.13
N LEU A 131 7.66 -19.74 -8.81
CA LEU A 131 8.85 -20.37 -8.24
C LEU A 131 8.91 -21.86 -8.60
N PHE A 132 7.81 -22.59 -8.44
CA PHE A 132 7.75 -24.02 -8.78
C PHE A 132 7.83 -24.26 -10.28
N LEU A 133 7.25 -23.38 -11.11
CA LEU A 133 7.44 -23.39 -12.57
C LEU A 133 8.91 -23.20 -12.94
N LEU A 134 9.60 -22.25 -12.30
CA LEU A 134 11.03 -22.02 -12.53
C LEU A 134 11.86 -23.25 -12.14
N ILE A 135 11.58 -23.85 -10.97
CA ILE A 135 12.27 -25.07 -10.51
C ILE A 135 12.02 -26.23 -11.48
N SER A 136 10.78 -26.40 -11.94
CA SER A 136 10.42 -27.42 -12.93
C SER A 136 11.18 -27.23 -14.26
N GLN A 137 11.27 -26.00 -14.77
CA GLN A 137 12.03 -25.69 -15.98
C GLN A 137 13.54 -25.93 -15.80
N LEU A 138 14.09 -25.65 -14.63
CA LEU A 138 15.51 -25.89 -14.31
C LEU A 138 15.84 -27.39 -14.15
N THR A 139 14.91 -28.19 -13.63
CA THR A 139 15.13 -29.62 -13.36
C THR A 139 14.64 -30.54 -14.49
N GLY A 140 13.86 -30.03 -15.44
CA GLY A 140 13.29 -30.82 -16.53
C GLY A 140 12.25 -31.85 -16.07
N GLN A 141 11.78 -31.75 -14.83
CA GLN A 141 10.75 -32.62 -14.25
C GLN A 141 9.45 -31.84 -14.11
N GLU A 142 8.49 -32.13 -15.00
CA GLU A 142 7.19 -31.46 -15.05
C GLU A 142 6.36 -31.69 -13.77
N GLY A 143 6.57 -32.81 -13.07
CA GLY A 143 5.84 -33.15 -11.85
C GLY A 143 6.10 -32.24 -10.64
N ILE A 144 7.16 -31.42 -10.66
CA ILE A 144 7.46 -30.48 -9.56
C ILE A 144 6.57 -29.23 -9.62
N ALA A 145 6.09 -28.85 -10.81
CA ALA A 145 5.16 -27.72 -10.96
C ALA A 145 3.80 -28.01 -10.30
N ASP A 146 3.36 -29.27 -10.31
CA ASP A 146 2.10 -29.70 -9.70
C ASP A 146 2.13 -29.74 -8.15
N LEU A 147 3.30 -29.68 -7.52
CA LEU A 147 3.39 -29.56 -6.05
C LEU A 147 2.87 -28.21 -5.56
N ALA A 148 2.97 -27.14 -6.35
CA ALA A 148 2.44 -25.83 -5.98
C ALA A 148 0.91 -25.83 -5.81
N ALA A 149 0.22 -26.72 -6.53
CA ALA A 149 -1.23 -26.86 -6.49
C ALA A 149 -1.72 -27.82 -5.39
N ASN A 150 -0.83 -28.39 -4.58
CA ASN A 150 -1.19 -29.44 -3.61
C ASN A 150 -1.57 -28.83 -2.25
N PRO A 151 -2.83 -28.91 -1.79
CA PRO A 151 -3.30 -28.22 -0.58
C PRO A 151 -2.86 -28.88 0.75
N PHE A 152 -2.05 -29.94 0.70
CA PHE A 152 -1.66 -30.76 1.86
C PHE A 152 -0.14 -30.75 2.17
N ILE A 153 0.64 -29.99 1.40
CA ILE A 153 2.07 -29.69 1.65
C ILE A 153 2.22 -28.17 1.73
#